data_AF-Q6L6Z3-F1
#
_entry.id   AF-Q6L6Z3-F1
#
_cell.length_a   1.000
_cell.length_b   1.000
_cell.length_c   1.000
_cell.angle_alpha   90.00
_cell.angle_beta   90.00
_cell.angle_gamma   90.00
#
_symmetry.space_group_name_H-M   'P 1'
#
loop_
_entity.id
_entity.type
_entity.pdbx_description
1 polymer ?
#
loop_
_entity_poly.entity_id
_entity_poly.type
_entity_poly.pdbx_seq_one_letter_code
_entity_poly.pdbx_strand_id
1 'polypeptide(L)'
;MKEILEYLAGLKADGYLLVNKKRRDYQYRIYDKSKEFLQLVAGLVERIGYEAHIYARGGGRWYELVVYGKDLVLSIGGLWRRLLEDPTNAFARGLADAEASVIKGNPNRIKFTNRDAAVAQAFARALAKNVVPYRTYVERRASGVDYVVVVTGVDNITVFAERIGFLHPAKRKRLFDFWGLRALPFSIIFLEPRWGCLGAGHDRKVTPGITGSSRVRVPIDPAVWYPDVVSSHPGGAAAAKGGVARPLKGNVRWVQTVARQVGLYLSGALAA
;
A
#
# COMPACT_ATOMS: atom_id res chain seq x y z
N MET A 1 -11.06 10.06 -15.02
CA MET A 1 -10.94 11.45 -14.50
C MET A 1 -11.68 11.63 -13.18
N LYS A 2 -13.02 11.48 -13.11
CA LYS A 2 -13.81 11.73 -11.88
C LYS A 2 -13.34 10.95 -10.64
N GLU A 3 -13.23 9.62 -10.73
CA GLU A 3 -12.77 8.81 -9.59
C GLU A 3 -11.30 9.16 -9.16
N ILE A 4 -10.44 9.76 -10.01
CA ILE A 4 -9.09 10.21 -9.61
C ILE A 4 -9.24 11.42 -8.69
N LEU A 5 -10.07 12.38 -9.07
CA LEU A 5 -10.37 13.55 -8.23
C LEU A 5 -11.00 13.12 -6.89
N GLU A 6 -11.87 12.11 -6.89
CA GLU A 6 -12.45 11.56 -5.66
C GLU A 6 -11.38 10.88 -4.79
N TYR A 7 -10.46 10.12 -5.39
CA TYR A 7 -9.32 9.53 -4.68
C TYR A 7 -8.41 10.61 -4.06
N LEU A 8 -8.04 11.64 -4.83
CA LEU A 8 -7.25 12.77 -4.33
C LEU A 8 -7.99 13.54 -3.24
N ALA A 9 -9.32 13.69 -3.37
CA ALA A 9 -10.14 14.25 -2.31
C ALA A 9 -10.06 13.43 -1.02
N GLY A 10 -10.01 12.09 -1.09
CA GLY A 10 -9.80 11.25 0.09
C GLY A 10 -8.38 11.39 0.66
N LEU A 11 -7.38 11.34 -0.21
CA LEU A 11 -5.96 11.43 0.17
C LEU A 11 -5.60 12.77 0.83
N LYS A 12 -6.41 13.82 0.60
CA LYS A 12 -6.33 15.10 1.32
C LYS A 12 -6.39 14.94 2.85
N ALA A 13 -6.87 13.83 3.41
CA ALA A 13 -6.85 13.63 4.87
C ALA A 13 -5.45 13.80 5.50
N ASP A 14 -4.40 13.32 4.83
CA ASP A 14 -2.99 13.51 5.23
C ASP A 14 -2.31 14.71 4.52
N GLY A 15 -3.03 15.33 3.59
CA GLY A 15 -2.55 16.46 2.80
C GLY A 15 -3.20 17.78 3.20
N TYR A 16 -2.89 18.84 2.46
CA TYR A 16 -3.61 20.10 2.60
C TYR A 16 -3.70 20.87 1.29
N LEU A 17 -4.71 21.73 1.22
CA LEU A 17 -4.95 22.64 0.11
C LEU A 17 -4.48 24.04 0.53
N LEU A 18 -3.51 24.61 -0.18
CA LEU A 18 -3.14 26.00 -0.03
C LEU A 18 -3.87 26.84 -1.07
N VAL A 19 -4.56 27.87 -0.60
CA VAL A 19 -5.27 28.82 -1.46
C VAL A 19 -4.87 30.24 -1.07
N ASN A 20 -4.03 30.86 -1.88
CA ASN A 20 -3.72 32.27 -1.79
C ASN A 20 -4.33 33.01 -3.00
N LYS A 21 -5.55 33.51 -2.79
CA LYS A 21 -6.31 34.21 -3.84
C LYS A 21 -5.60 35.46 -4.35
N LYS A 22 -4.91 36.20 -3.48
CA LYS A 22 -4.21 37.45 -3.85
C LYS A 22 -3.05 37.18 -4.80
N ARG A 23 -2.27 36.12 -4.53
CA ARG A 23 -1.13 35.70 -5.36
C ARG A 23 -1.50 34.73 -6.49
N ARG A 24 -2.78 34.39 -6.63
CA ARG A 24 -3.29 33.34 -7.54
C ARG A 24 -2.55 32.00 -7.39
N ASP A 25 -2.16 31.69 -6.15
CA ASP A 25 -1.36 30.52 -5.84
C ASP A 25 -2.27 29.46 -5.19
N TYR A 26 -2.42 28.33 -5.89
CA TYR A 26 -3.32 27.23 -5.54
C TYR A 26 -2.54 25.94 -5.60
N GLN A 27 -2.34 25.33 -4.43
CA GLN A 27 -1.48 24.16 -4.31
C GLN A 27 -2.21 23.03 -3.59
N TYR A 28 -2.07 21.83 -4.13
CA TYR A 28 -2.40 20.61 -3.44
C TYR A 28 -1.11 19.93 -2.98
N ARG A 29 -0.98 19.68 -1.68
CA ARG A 29 0.23 19.12 -1.08
C ARG A 29 -0.06 17.84 -0.34
N ILE A 30 0.78 16.83 -0.56
CA ILE A 30 0.73 15.53 0.14
C ILE A 30 2.13 15.21 0.67
N TYR A 31 2.20 14.70 1.89
CA TYR A 31 3.44 14.27 2.53
C TYR A 31 3.42 12.77 2.75
N ASP A 32 4.49 12.08 2.37
CA ASP A 32 4.63 10.67 2.67
C ASP A 32 6.11 10.29 2.82
N LYS A 33 6.38 9.18 3.53
CA LYS A 33 7.72 8.59 3.62
C LYS A 33 8.08 7.80 2.36
N SER A 34 7.10 7.25 1.64
CA SER A 34 7.32 6.49 0.41
C SER A 34 7.35 7.44 -0.80
N LYS A 35 8.52 7.57 -1.41
CA LYS A 35 8.68 8.26 -2.69
C LYS A 35 7.89 7.55 -3.79
N GLU A 36 7.89 6.22 -3.76
CA GLU A 36 7.20 5.38 -4.75
C GLU A 36 5.69 5.64 -4.74
N PHE A 37 5.10 5.80 -3.55
CA PHE A 37 3.70 6.18 -3.42
C PHE A 37 3.42 7.53 -4.06
N LEU A 38 4.24 8.55 -3.76
CA LEU A 38 4.05 9.88 -4.34
C LEU A 38 4.25 9.88 -5.85
N GLN A 39 5.17 9.06 -6.40
CA GLN A 39 5.31 8.89 -7.84
C GLN A 39 4.07 8.27 -8.49
N LEU A 40 3.44 7.28 -7.83
CA LEU A 40 2.17 6.73 -8.29
C LEU A 40 1.07 7.81 -8.32
N VAL A 41 0.98 8.60 -7.25
CA VAL A 41 0.02 9.72 -7.16
C VAL A 41 0.31 10.78 -8.23
N ALA A 42 1.57 11.11 -8.49
CA ALA A 42 1.98 12.03 -9.56
C ALA A 42 1.48 11.53 -10.92
N GLY A 43 1.66 10.24 -11.24
CA GLY A 43 1.12 9.67 -12.47
C GLY A 43 -0.41 9.75 -12.58
N LEU A 44 -1.14 9.63 -11.46
CA LEU A 44 -2.60 9.86 -11.47
C LEU A 44 -2.97 11.31 -11.76
N VAL A 45 -2.20 12.26 -11.22
CA VAL A 45 -2.37 13.70 -11.42
C VAL A 45 -2.05 14.08 -12.87
N GLU A 46 -1.00 13.52 -13.46
CA GLU A 46 -0.64 13.73 -14.87
C GLU A 46 -1.72 13.20 -15.82
N ARG A 47 -2.36 12.07 -15.49
CA ARG A 47 -3.50 11.51 -16.26
C ARG A 47 -4.73 12.41 -16.30
N ILE A 48 -4.85 13.36 -15.38
CA ILE A 48 -5.93 14.37 -15.39
C ILE A 48 -5.43 15.74 -15.86
N GLY A 49 -4.23 15.80 -16.44
CA GLY A 49 -3.70 16.99 -17.12
C GLY A 49 -2.97 17.99 -16.23
N TYR A 50 -2.52 17.59 -15.04
CA TYR A 50 -1.77 18.46 -14.12
C TYR A 50 -0.35 17.94 -13.91
N GLU A 51 0.61 18.85 -13.78
CA GLU A 51 1.99 18.52 -13.46
C GLU A 51 2.18 18.40 -11.93
N ALA A 52 2.90 17.37 -11.50
CA ALA A 52 3.20 17.13 -10.09
C ALA A 52 4.71 17.19 -9.85
N HIS A 53 5.11 17.88 -8.78
CA HIS A 53 6.51 17.98 -8.38
C HIS A 53 6.73 17.26 -7.05
N ILE A 54 7.79 16.46 -6.94
CA ILE A 54 8.13 15.74 -5.71
C ILE A 54 9.45 16.28 -5.17
N TYR A 55 9.42 16.77 -3.93
CA TYR A 55 10.58 17.30 -3.22
C TYR A 55 10.99 16.36 -2.08
N ALA A 56 12.28 16.06 -2.00
CA ALA A 56 12.85 15.43 -0.81
C ALA A 56 12.93 16.44 0.34
N ARG A 57 12.58 16.01 1.55
CA ARG A 57 12.50 16.88 2.72
C ARG A 57 13.14 16.21 3.94
N GLY A 58 13.52 17.02 4.93
CA GLY A 58 14.13 16.54 6.17
C GLY A 58 15.37 15.66 5.98
N GLY A 59 16.18 15.95 4.96
CA GLY A 59 17.36 15.15 4.57
C GLY A 59 17.03 13.85 3.83
N GLY A 60 15.86 13.76 3.17
CA GLY A 60 15.43 12.56 2.44
C GLY A 60 14.65 11.56 3.29
N ARG A 61 14.22 11.93 4.51
CA ARG A 61 13.43 11.05 5.40
C ARG A 61 11.95 11.01 5.02
N TRP A 62 11.47 12.03 4.34
CA TRP A 62 10.11 12.14 3.84
C TRP A 62 10.09 13.00 2.59
N TYR A 63 9.01 12.88 1.85
CA TYR A 63 8.82 13.50 0.55
C TYR A 63 7.54 14.31 0.55
N GLU A 64 7.51 15.33 -0.28
CA GLU A 64 6.36 16.20 -0.46
C GLU A 64 6.03 16.25 -1.95
N LEU A 65 4.80 15.88 -2.29
CA LEU A 65 4.24 16.09 -3.61
C LEU A 65 3.47 17.42 -3.61
N VAL A 66 3.72 18.25 -4.62
CA VAL A 66 3.07 19.54 -4.83
C VAL A 66 2.49 19.59 -6.23
N VAL A 67 1.22 19.92 -6.33
CA VAL A 67 0.51 20.14 -7.60
C VAL A 67 -0.03 21.55 -7.60
N TYR A 68 0.28 22.30 -8.67
CA TYR A 68 -0.26 23.64 -8.87
C TYR A 68 -1.49 23.57 -9.77
N GLY A 69 -2.58 24.22 -9.37
CA GLY A 69 -3.79 24.25 -10.19
C GLY A 69 -5.01 24.74 -9.44
N LYS A 70 -5.56 25.89 -9.87
CA LYS A 70 -6.77 26.46 -9.28
C LYS A 70 -7.95 25.50 -9.37
N ASP A 71 -8.24 25.00 -10.59
CA ASP A 71 -9.43 24.19 -10.82
C ASP A 71 -9.33 22.84 -10.12
N LEU A 72 -8.13 22.25 -10.06
CA LEU A 72 -7.87 21.03 -9.28
C LEU A 72 -8.16 21.24 -7.80
N VAL A 73 -7.54 22.27 -7.19
CA VAL A 73 -7.64 22.55 -5.76
C VAL A 73 -9.09 22.86 -5.36
N LEU A 74 -9.79 23.67 -6.16
CA LEU A 74 -11.19 23.98 -5.92
C LEU A 74 -12.10 22.77 -6.13
N SER A 75 -11.81 21.91 -7.13
CA SER A 75 -12.57 20.68 -7.37
C SER A 75 -12.43 19.69 -6.21
N ILE A 76 -11.21 19.43 -5.74
CA ILE A 76 -10.95 18.58 -4.56
C ILE A 76 -11.67 19.16 -3.34
N GLY A 77 -11.54 20.47 -3.10
CA GLY A 77 -12.23 21.13 -1.98
C GLY A 77 -13.75 21.06 -2.06
N GLY A 78 -14.33 21.19 -3.26
CA GLY A 78 -15.76 21.08 -3.51
C GLY A 78 -16.29 19.66 -3.33
N LEU A 79 -15.51 18.65 -3.74
CA LEU A 79 -15.86 17.23 -3.58
C LEU A 79 -15.86 16.79 -2.11
N TRP A 80 -14.96 17.34 -1.28
CA TRP A 80 -14.76 16.92 0.11
C TRP A 80 -16.06 16.79 0.91
N ARG A 81 -16.88 17.85 0.98
CA ARG A 81 -18.12 17.85 1.77
C ARG A 81 -19.12 16.79 1.28
N ARG A 82 -19.31 16.72 -0.05
CA ARG A 82 -20.20 15.75 -0.67
C ARG A 82 -19.76 14.31 -0.39
N LEU A 83 -18.46 14.03 -0.49
CA LEU A 83 -17.92 12.68 -0.32
C LEU A 83 -17.83 12.25 1.14
N LEU A 84 -17.80 13.19 2.09
CA LEU A 84 -17.99 12.86 3.51
C LEU A 84 -19.41 12.35 3.79
N GLU A 85 -20.42 12.92 3.13
CA GLU A 85 -21.81 12.50 3.28
C GLU A 85 -22.08 11.17 2.53
N ASP A 86 -21.65 11.10 1.27
CA ASP A 86 -21.90 9.99 0.36
C ASP A 86 -20.59 9.51 -0.30
N PRO A 87 -19.80 8.68 0.40
CA PRO A 87 -18.46 8.31 -0.05
C PRO A 87 -18.51 7.32 -1.22
N THR A 88 -17.59 7.51 -2.17
CA THR A 88 -17.29 6.54 -3.23
C THR A 88 -16.13 5.63 -2.83
N ASN A 89 -15.95 4.51 -3.55
CA ASN A 89 -14.83 3.60 -3.27
C ASN A 89 -13.47 4.25 -3.54
N ALA A 90 -13.37 5.16 -4.53
CA ALA A 90 -12.14 5.90 -4.81
C ALA A 90 -11.79 6.85 -3.66
N PHE A 91 -12.77 7.60 -3.16
CA PHE A 91 -12.61 8.47 -1.99
C PHE A 91 -12.21 7.67 -0.74
N ALA A 92 -12.90 6.56 -0.47
CA ALA A 92 -12.60 5.68 0.65
C ALA A 92 -11.20 5.07 0.56
N ARG A 93 -10.73 4.74 -0.66
CA ARG A 93 -9.36 4.29 -0.89
C ARG A 93 -8.35 5.39 -0.58
N GLY A 94 -8.61 6.64 -1.01
CA GLY A 94 -7.76 7.78 -0.68
C GLY A 94 -7.67 8.03 0.83
N LEU A 95 -8.81 7.95 1.54
CA LEU A 95 -8.85 8.01 3.00
C LEU A 95 -8.03 6.86 3.63
N ALA A 96 -8.15 5.64 3.11
CA ALA A 96 -7.40 4.49 3.62
C ALA A 96 -5.89 4.64 3.39
N ASP A 97 -5.47 5.11 2.21
CA ASP A 97 -4.08 5.35 1.87
C ASP A 97 -3.46 6.49 2.69
N ALA A 98 -4.27 7.46 3.14
CA ALA A 98 -3.85 8.40 4.17
C ALA A 98 -3.79 7.72 5.55
N GLU A 99 -4.94 7.46 6.16
CA GLU A 99 -5.04 7.29 7.62
C GLU A 99 -5.06 5.83 8.09
N ALA A 100 -5.34 4.86 7.20
CA ALA A 100 -5.49 3.48 7.63
C ALA A 100 -4.13 2.77 7.78
N SER A 101 -4.03 1.97 8.83
CA SER A 101 -2.88 1.12 9.13
C SER A 101 -3.23 -0.34 9.03
N VAL A 102 -2.36 -1.10 8.37
CA VAL A 102 -2.44 -2.56 8.25
C VAL A 102 -1.62 -3.17 9.41
N ILE A 103 -2.30 -3.79 10.38
CA ILE A 103 -1.72 -4.25 11.66
C ILE A 103 -1.83 -5.77 11.80
N LYS A 104 -0.68 -6.44 11.90
CA LYS A 104 -0.59 -7.88 12.15
C LYS A 104 -0.87 -8.16 13.62
N GLY A 105 -1.69 -9.15 13.92
CA GLY A 105 -2.03 -9.51 15.31
C GLY A 105 -3.04 -10.64 15.38
N ASN A 106 -3.60 -10.86 16.58
CA ASN A 106 -4.69 -11.81 16.78
C ASN A 106 -5.97 -11.05 17.19
N PRO A 107 -6.91 -10.77 16.26
CA PRO A 107 -6.84 -11.00 14.81
C PRO A 107 -6.05 -9.92 14.05
N ASN A 108 -5.66 -10.23 12.82
CA ASN A 108 -5.20 -9.24 11.83
C ASN A 108 -6.28 -8.18 11.62
N ARG A 109 -5.85 -6.92 11.46
CA ARG A 109 -6.79 -5.81 11.34
C ARG A 109 -6.30 -4.67 10.46
N ILE A 110 -7.25 -4.00 9.83
CA ILE A 110 -7.08 -2.67 9.26
C ILE A 110 -7.67 -1.68 10.25
N LYS A 111 -6.86 -0.73 10.73
CA LYS A 111 -7.27 0.30 11.68
C LYS A 111 -7.20 1.66 11.00
N PHE A 112 -8.34 2.28 10.79
CA PHE A 112 -8.48 3.67 10.37
C PHE A 112 -8.68 4.54 11.61
N THR A 113 -7.96 5.65 11.72
CA THR A 113 -8.04 6.56 12.88
C THR A 113 -8.06 8.00 12.38
N ASN A 114 -8.99 8.83 12.85
CA ASN A 114 -8.98 10.26 12.54
C ASN A 114 -9.62 11.05 13.69
N ARG A 115 -9.22 12.31 13.89
CA ARG A 115 -9.79 13.21 14.92
C ARG A 115 -11.12 13.83 14.51
N ASP A 116 -11.38 13.92 13.21
CA ASP A 116 -12.64 14.37 12.68
C ASP A 116 -13.61 13.20 12.59
N ALA A 117 -14.69 13.27 13.38
CA ALA A 117 -15.75 12.28 13.39
C ALA A 117 -16.40 12.10 12.01
N ALA A 118 -16.54 13.18 11.23
CA ALA A 118 -17.15 13.11 9.91
C ALA A 118 -16.29 12.30 8.93
N VAL A 119 -14.97 12.42 9.02
CA VAL A 119 -14.02 11.64 8.20
C VAL A 119 -14.10 10.15 8.57
N ALA A 120 -14.08 9.82 9.86
CA ALA A 120 -14.22 8.43 10.31
C ALA A 120 -15.59 7.84 9.92
N GLN A 121 -16.67 8.61 10.04
CA GLN A 121 -18.01 8.19 9.62
C GLN A 121 -18.09 7.98 8.10
N ALA A 122 -17.45 8.84 7.30
CA ALA A 122 -17.40 8.66 5.85
C ALA A 122 -16.70 7.35 5.49
N PHE A 123 -15.58 7.03 6.13
CA PHE A 123 -14.91 5.75 5.91
C PHE A 123 -15.80 4.55 6.32
N ALA A 124 -16.46 4.63 7.49
CA ALA A 124 -17.40 3.61 7.94
C ALA A 124 -18.59 3.41 6.99
N ARG A 125 -19.18 4.50 6.46
CA ARG A 125 -20.25 4.44 5.44
C ARG A 125 -19.79 3.75 4.16
N ALA A 126 -18.56 4.01 3.73
CA ALA A 126 -17.99 3.34 2.56
C ALA A 126 -17.84 1.83 2.80
N LEU A 127 -17.41 1.41 3.99
CA LEU A 127 -17.35 -0.01 4.36
C LEU A 127 -18.74 -0.65 4.36
N ALA A 128 -19.73 0.03 4.96
CA ALA A 128 -21.11 -0.44 5.00
C ALA A 128 -21.70 -0.66 3.60
N LYS A 129 -21.51 0.30 2.68
CA LYS A 129 -21.94 0.18 1.27
C LYS A 129 -21.34 -1.01 0.54
N ASN A 130 -20.12 -1.39 0.90
CA ASN A 130 -19.41 -2.53 0.31
C ASN A 130 -19.59 -3.83 1.11
N VAL A 131 -20.50 -3.84 2.09
CA VAL A 131 -20.81 -5.00 2.95
C VAL A 131 -19.54 -5.54 3.63
N VAL A 132 -18.62 -4.64 4.01
CA VAL A 132 -17.42 -5.01 4.76
C VAL A 132 -17.75 -4.92 6.25
N PRO A 133 -17.68 -6.01 7.02
CA PRO A 133 -17.90 -5.94 8.46
C PRO A 133 -16.83 -5.11 9.17
N TYR A 134 -17.25 -4.19 10.03
CA TYR A 134 -16.36 -3.31 10.78
C TYR A 134 -16.86 -3.06 12.20
N ARG A 135 -15.98 -2.55 13.05
CA ARG A 135 -16.31 -2.01 14.38
C ARG A 135 -15.87 -0.56 14.47
N THR A 136 -16.62 0.26 15.20
CA THR A 136 -16.26 1.64 15.50
C THR A 136 -16.16 1.84 17.00
N TYR A 137 -15.17 2.63 17.43
CA TYR A 137 -15.04 3.05 18.82
C TYR A 137 -14.23 4.34 18.91
N VAL A 138 -14.12 4.88 20.12
CA VAL A 138 -13.43 6.14 20.39
C VAL A 138 -12.24 5.88 21.31
N GLU A 139 -11.05 6.35 20.93
CA GLU A 139 -9.86 6.34 21.79
C GLU A 139 -9.65 7.74 22.37
N ARG A 140 -9.62 7.86 23.70
CA ARG A 140 -9.26 9.11 24.39
C ARG A 140 -7.77 9.15 24.64
N ARG A 141 -7.12 10.24 24.25
CA ARG A 141 -5.69 10.51 24.46
C ARG A 141 -5.51 11.85 25.15
N ALA A 142 -4.32 12.08 25.70
CA ALA A 142 -3.96 13.39 26.24
C ALA A 142 -4.07 14.52 25.18
N SER A 143 -3.85 14.21 23.90
CA SER A 143 -3.92 15.14 22.77
C SER A 143 -5.32 15.32 22.16
N GLY A 144 -6.33 14.64 22.69
CA GLY A 144 -7.71 14.73 22.19
C GLY A 144 -8.37 13.38 21.98
N VAL A 145 -9.36 13.36 21.10
CA VAL A 145 -10.21 12.20 20.84
C VAL A 145 -9.97 11.70 19.42
N ASP A 146 -9.72 10.40 19.30
CA ASP A 146 -9.54 9.72 18.03
C ASP A 146 -10.76 8.82 17.75
N TYR A 147 -11.39 9.01 16.59
CA TYR A 147 -12.47 8.16 16.10
C TYR A 147 -11.87 7.03 15.26
N VAL A 148 -12.14 5.78 15.67
CA VAL A 148 -11.50 4.60 15.12
C VAL A 148 -12.51 3.72 14.40
N VAL A 149 -12.15 3.26 13.21
CA VAL A 149 -12.87 2.24 12.44
C VAL A 149 -11.92 1.06 12.21
N VAL A 150 -12.36 -0.15 12.57
CA VAL A 150 -11.52 -1.35 12.48
C VAL A 150 -12.23 -2.46 11.72
N VAL A 151 -11.54 -3.01 10.71
CA VAL A 151 -11.90 -4.25 10.03
C VAL A 151 -11.00 -5.35 10.56
N THR A 152 -11.59 -6.44 11.08
CA THR A 152 -10.85 -7.54 11.70
C THR A 152 -11.13 -8.87 11.03
N GLY A 153 -10.13 -9.74 10.95
CA GLY A 153 -10.26 -11.08 10.37
C GLY A 153 -9.91 -11.10 8.88
N VAL A 154 -9.33 -12.20 8.43
CA VAL A 154 -8.77 -12.32 7.08
C VAL A 154 -9.86 -12.18 6.01
N ASP A 155 -11.02 -12.83 6.18
CA ASP A 155 -12.10 -12.79 5.19
C ASP A 155 -12.65 -11.37 5.00
N ASN A 156 -12.90 -10.66 6.10
CA ASN A 156 -13.38 -9.27 6.04
C ASN A 156 -12.33 -8.33 5.41
N ILE A 157 -11.05 -8.56 5.70
CA ILE A 157 -9.94 -7.82 5.08
C ILE A 157 -9.86 -8.13 3.57
N THR A 158 -10.14 -9.36 3.15
CA THR A 158 -10.22 -9.73 1.73
C THR A 158 -11.35 -8.96 1.04
N VAL A 159 -12.55 -8.92 1.62
CA VAL A 159 -13.67 -8.12 1.06
C VAL A 159 -13.29 -6.63 0.98
N PHE A 160 -12.65 -6.08 2.03
CA PHE A 160 -12.12 -4.72 1.98
C PHE A 160 -11.15 -4.53 0.81
N ALA A 161 -10.19 -5.43 0.64
CA ALA A 161 -9.15 -5.32 -0.36
C ALA A 161 -9.68 -5.38 -1.79
N GLU A 162 -10.69 -6.23 -2.04
CA GLU A 162 -11.32 -6.38 -3.35
C GLU A 162 -12.21 -5.17 -3.72
N ARG A 163 -12.88 -4.57 -2.73
CA ARG A 163 -13.87 -3.51 -2.96
C ARG A 163 -13.26 -2.10 -2.91
N ILE A 164 -12.41 -1.87 -1.91
CA ILE A 164 -11.76 -0.58 -1.64
C ILE A 164 -10.25 -0.75 -1.80
N GLY A 165 -9.59 -1.51 -0.93
CA GLY A 165 -8.15 -1.76 -1.01
C GLY A 165 -7.28 -0.51 -0.80
N PHE A 166 -6.01 -0.62 -1.20
CA PHE A 166 -4.99 0.43 -1.12
C PHE A 166 -4.35 0.63 -2.49
N LEU A 167 -3.99 1.87 -2.83
CA LEU A 167 -2.98 2.14 -3.87
C LEU A 167 -1.58 2.22 -3.26
N HIS A 168 -1.44 2.59 -1.99
CA HIS A 168 -0.14 2.77 -1.35
C HIS A 168 0.68 1.46 -1.37
N PRO A 169 1.87 1.42 -2.03
CA PRO A 169 2.63 0.19 -2.22
C PRO A 169 2.99 -0.54 -0.92
N ALA A 170 3.48 0.18 0.09
CA ALA A 170 3.79 -0.42 1.39
C ALA A 170 2.57 -1.02 2.10
N LYS A 171 1.39 -0.37 2.03
CA LYS A 171 0.15 -0.89 2.62
C LYS A 171 -0.34 -2.12 1.86
N ARG A 172 -0.26 -2.12 0.52
CA ARG A 172 -0.53 -3.30 -0.32
C ARG A 172 0.38 -4.46 0.02
N LYS A 173 1.70 -4.23 0.12
CA LYS A 173 2.67 -5.25 0.51
C LYS A 173 2.31 -5.88 1.85
N ARG A 174 1.97 -5.05 2.85
CA ARG A 174 1.52 -5.55 4.17
C ARG A 174 0.23 -6.38 4.09
N LEU A 175 -0.72 -6.05 3.21
CA LEU A 175 -1.90 -6.89 2.98
C LEU A 175 -1.49 -8.26 2.41
N PHE A 176 -0.58 -8.29 1.44
CA PHE A 176 -0.06 -9.56 0.90
C PHE A 176 0.65 -10.40 1.95
N ASP A 177 1.44 -9.76 2.82
CA ASP A 177 2.10 -10.45 3.93
C ASP A 177 1.10 -11.08 4.92
N PHE A 178 -0.15 -10.59 4.99
CA PHE A 178 -1.20 -11.17 5.84
C PHE A 178 -1.80 -12.45 5.26
N TRP A 179 -1.96 -12.52 3.94
CA TRP A 179 -2.49 -13.71 3.27
C TRP A 179 -1.44 -14.82 3.15
N GLY A 180 -0.15 -14.46 3.13
CA GLY A 180 0.95 -15.40 2.96
C GLY A 180 0.94 -16.07 1.57
N LEU A 181 2.09 -16.60 1.13
CA LEU A 181 2.26 -17.30 -0.15
C LEU A 181 1.45 -18.61 -0.30
N ARG A 182 0.47 -18.87 0.58
CA ARG A 182 -0.36 -20.10 0.58
C ARG A 182 -1.84 -19.87 0.27
N ALA A 183 -2.31 -18.63 0.22
CA ALA A 183 -3.67 -18.31 -0.16
C ALA A 183 -3.68 -16.98 -0.91
N LEU A 184 -3.24 -16.99 -2.16
CA LEU A 184 -3.63 -15.93 -3.07
C LEU A 184 -5.12 -16.18 -3.41
N PRO A 185 -6.07 -15.34 -2.99
CA PRO A 185 -7.39 -15.39 -3.60
C PRO A 185 -7.17 -15.15 -5.11
N PHE A 186 -7.64 -16.10 -5.92
CA PHE A 186 -7.41 -16.15 -7.37
C PHE A 186 -7.85 -14.86 -8.11
N SER A 187 -8.65 -14.00 -7.45
CA SER A 187 -9.12 -12.70 -7.91
C SER A 187 -8.14 -11.51 -7.73
N ILE A 188 -7.06 -11.65 -6.92
CA ILE A 188 -6.14 -10.53 -6.59
C ILE A 188 -4.89 -10.48 -7.48
N ILE A 189 -4.72 -11.43 -8.40
CA ILE A 189 -3.68 -11.35 -9.43
C ILE A 189 -4.15 -10.29 -10.44
N PHE A 190 -3.62 -9.07 -10.31
CA PHE A 190 -4.00 -7.83 -11.02
C PHE A 190 -5.25 -7.09 -10.49
N LEU A 191 -5.15 -6.52 -9.28
CA LEU A 191 -5.65 -5.15 -9.12
C LEU A 191 -4.56 -4.19 -9.64
N GLU A 192 -4.42 -4.13 -10.96
CA GLU A 192 -4.12 -2.84 -11.58
C GLU A 192 -5.24 -1.88 -11.16
N PRO A 193 -4.93 -0.59 -10.96
CA PRO A 193 -5.98 0.41 -10.86
C PRO A 193 -6.92 0.19 -12.07
N ARG A 194 -8.23 -0.06 -11.86
CA ARG A 194 -9.25 -0.31 -12.93
C ARG A 194 -9.29 0.74 -14.06
N TRP A 195 -8.51 1.79 -13.89
CA TRP A 195 -8.08 2.80 -14.84
C TRP A 195 -7.17 2.23 -15.94
N GLY A 196 -7.71 1.31 -16.75
CA GLY A 196 -6.99 0.63 -17.82
C GLY A 196 -6.19 1.55 -18.74
N CYS A 197 -5.14 0.98 -19.31
CA CYS A 197 -4.26 1.55 -20.33
C CYS A 197 -4.95 1.53 -21.70
N LEU A 198 -5.06 2.67 -22.37
CA LEU A 198 -5.27 2.79 -23.82
C LEU A 198 -5.06 4.26 -24.22
N GLY A 199 -4.13 4.51 -25.14
CA GLY A 199 -3.95 5.83 -25.73
C GLY A 199 -2.54 6.16 -26.21
N ALA A 200 -1.93 5.31 -27.03
CA ALA A 200 -0.93 5.77 -27.99
C ALA A 200 -1.61 5.82 -29.36
N GLY A 201 -2.14 7.00 -29.70
CA GLY A 201 -2.68 7.27 -31.02
C GLY A 201 -1.54 7.58 -31.99
N HIS A 202 -1.40 6.76 -33.03
CA HIS A 202 -0.84 7.21 -34.29
C HIS A 202 -1.66 6.67 -35.45
N ASP A 203 -2.28 7.62 -36.13
CA ASP A 203 -3.01 7.51 -37.37
C ASP A 203 -2.02 7.37 -38.55
N ARG A 204 -2.13 6.30 -39.35
CA ARG A 204 -1.93 6.33 -40.81
C ARG A 204 -2.21 5.00 -41.51
N LYS A 205 -3.22 5.08 -42.37
CA LYS A 205 -3.41 4.43 -43.69
C LYS A 205 -3.71 2.92 -43.77
N VAL A 206 -4.86 2.68 -44.38
CA VAL A 206 -5.43 1.41 -44.83
C VAL A 206 -4.74 0.91 -46.12
N THR A 207 -4.52 -0.41 -46.19
CA THR A 207 -4.59 -1.22 -47.42
C THR A 207 -5.25 -2.56 -47.08
N PRO A 208 -6.29 -3.03 -47.80
CA PRO A 208 -7.00 -4.26 -47.47
C PRO A 208 -6.41 -5.47 -48.22
N GLY A 209 -6.30 -6.61 -47.54
CA GLY A 209 -6.09 -7.92 -48.18
C GLY A 209 -5.09 -8.81 -47.45
N ILE A 210 -5.56 -9.95 -46.95
CA ILE A 210 -5.02 -11.31 -47.16
C ILE A 210 -5.63 -12.26 -46.11
N THR A 211 -6.26 -13.31 -46.63
CA THR A 211 -6.82 -14.49 -45.94
C THR A 211 -5.70 -15.36 -45.37
N GLY A 212 -5.82 -15.83 -44.12
CA GLY A 212 -4.94 -16.89 -43.60
C GLY A 212 -5.00 -17.11 -42.10
N SER A 213 -5.55 -18.25 -41.68
CA SER A 213 -5.48 -18.79 -40.32
C SER A 213 -4.05 -19.19 -39.95
N SER A 214 -3.58 -18.81 -38.75
CA SER A 214 -2.77 -19.67 -37.86
C SER A 214 -2.38 -18.93 -36.57
N ARG A 215 -2.41 -19.65 -35.44
CA ARG A 215 -1.87 -19.22 -34.14
C ARG A 215 -0.36 -19.06 -34.23
N VAL A 216 0.18 -17.94 -33.72
CA VAL A 216 1.62 -17.76 -33.45
C VAL A 216 1.84 -17.13 -32.08
N ARG A 217 2.81 -17.69 -31.35
CA ARG A 217 3.38 -17.24 -30.08
C ARG A 217 4.41 -16.10 -30.32
N VAL A 218 4.39 -15.07 -29.45
CA VAL A 218 5.52 -14.19 -28.96
C VAL A 218 6.05 -13.14 -29.98
N PRO A 219 6.43 -11.85 -29.67
CA PRO A 219 7.46 -11.41 -28.66
C PRO A 219 7.39 -10.02 -27.94
N ILE A 220 7.96 -9.99 -26.72
CA ILE A 220 8.85 -8.99 -26.02
C ILE A 220 8.32 -7.59 -25.55
N ASP A 221 8.32 -7.47 -24.20
CA ASP A 221 8.69 -6.40 -23.23
C ASP A 221 8.71 -4.89 -23.57
N PRO A 222 8.26 -4.05 -22.61
CA PRO A 222 8.97 -2.83 -22.26
C PRO A 222 9.28 -2.71 -20.75
N ALA A 223 10.57 -2.83 -20.44
CA ALA A 223 11.29 -2.12 -19.38
C ALA A 223 10.95 -2.49 -17.92
N VAL A 224 11.50 -3.62 -17.52
CA VAL A 224 11.93 -3.93 -16.14
C VAL A 224 12.75 -2.78 -15.56
N TRP A 225 12.24 -2.10 -14.52
CA TRP A 225 13.04 -1.29 -13.60
C TRP A 225 13.27 -2.07 -12.30
N TYR A 226 14.32 -2.89 -12.27
CA TYR A 226 14.97 -3.31 -11.03
C TYR A 226 16.47 -3.02 -11.17
N PRO A 227 17.09 -2.29 -10.22
CA PRO A 227 18.53 -2.17 -10.18
C PRO A 227 19.17 -3.53 -9.86
N ASP A 228 20.03 -3.99 -10.76
CA ASP A 228 20.88 -5.17 -10.63
C ASP A 228 21.78 -5.09 -9.39
N VAL A 229 21.60 -6.01 -8.43
CA VAL A 229 22.68 -6.41 -7.50
C VAL A 229 22.56 -7.90 -7.14
N VAL A 230 23.65 -8.61 -7.46
CA VAL A 230 24.10 -9.96 -7.09
C VAL A 230 23.72 -11.13 -8.00
N SER A 231 24.79 -11.68 -8.58
CA SER A 231 24.90 -12.87 -9.41
C SER A 231 24.41 -14.16 -8.75
N SER A 232 24.03 -15.13 -9.57
CA SER A 232 23.99 -16.53 -9.19
C SER A 232 24.51 -17.36 -10.37
N HIS A 233 25.76 -17.82 -10.24
CA HIS A 233 26.31 -18.88 -11.09
C HIS A 233 25.48 -20.16 -10.93
N PRO A 234 25.21 -20.94 -12.00
CA PRO A 234 24.96 -22.35 -11.87
C PRO A 234 26.26 -23.14 -12.08
N GLY A 235 26.56 -24.05 -11.15
CA GLY A 235 27.63 -25.02 -11.30
C GLY A 235 27.32 -26.08 -12.36
N GLY A 236 28.37 -26.57 -13.02
CA GLY A 236 28.34 -27.71 -13.92
C GLY A 236 29.73 -28.33 -14.04
N ALA A 237 29.84 -29.63 -13.73
CA ALA A 237 31.06 -30.39 -13.51
C ALA A 237 31.74 -30.90 -14.81
N ALA A 238 33.09 -30.97 -14.79
CA ALA A 238 33.89 -32.00 -15.46
C ALA A 238 35.33 -31.98 -14.91
N ALA A 239 35.88 -33.16 -14.64
CA ALA A 239 37.13 -33.40 -13.90
C ALA A 239 38.38 -33.52 -14.80
N ALA A 240 39.58 -33.31 -14.24
CA ALA A 240 40.68 -34.30 -14.22
C ALA A 240 41.95 -33.83 -13.47
N LYS A 241 42.42 -34.74 -12.59
CA LYS A 241 43.81 -35.05 -12.16
C LYS A 241 44.69 -34.02 -11.42
N GLY A 242 45.17 -34.46 -10.25
CA GLY A 242 46.45 -34.04 -9.67
C GLY A 242 46.45 -34.09 -8.14
N GLY A 243 46.79 -35.24 -7.56
CA GLY A 243 46.91 -35.41 -6.11
C GLY A 243 48.22 -34.86 -5.54
N VAL A 244 48.24 -34.59 -4.23
CA VAL A 244 49.09 -35.22 -3.20
C VAL A 244 49.00 -34.40 -1.89
N ALA A 245 49.08 -35.14 -0.76
CA ALA A 245 49.29 -34.73 0.64
C ALA A 245 48.06 -34.39 1.52
N ARG A 246 47.73 -35.36 2.39
CA ARG A 246 46.93 -35.30 3.64
C ARG A 246 47.86 -34.91 4.84
N PRO A 247 47.40 -34.95 6.12
CA PRO A 247 46.29 -34.27 6.81
C PRO A 247 46.79 -33.64 8.15
N LEU A 248 45.92 -33.03 8.98
CA LEU A 248 45.87 -33.27 10.45
C LEU A 248 44.73 -32.49 11.14
N LYS A 249 43.87 -33.26 11.84
CA LYS A 249 43.12 -33.04 13.11
C LYS A 249 42.34 -31.73 13.35
N GLY A 250 41.16 -31.74 13.97
CA GLY A 250 40.51 -32.83 14.70
C GLY A 250 39.08 -32.50 15.16
N ASN A 251 38.39 -33.58 15.51
CA ASN A 251 37.04 -33.68 16.07
C ASN A 251 36.85 -32.84 17.35
N VAL A 252 35.66 -32.25 17.57
CA VAL A 252 34.82 -32.44 18.79
C VAL A 252 33.35 -32.20 18.44
N ARG A 253 32.47 -32.99 19.07
CA ARG A 253 31.04 -33.21 18.80
C ARG A 253 30.29 -33.10 20.15
N TRP A 254 29.07 -32.53 20.15
CA TRP A 254 27.96 -32.62 21.15
C TRP A 254 28.20 -32.00 22.56
N VAL A 255 27.22 -31.46 23.30
CA VAL A 255 25.92 -32.02 23.72
C VAL A 255 24.93 -30.90 24.15
N GLN A 256 23.63 -31.12 23.90
CA GLN A 256 22.47 -30.47 24.51
C GLN A 256 22.23 -31.00 25.94
N THR A 257 21.87 -30.15 26.90
CA THR A 257 21.31 -30.62 28.19
C THR A 257 19.98 -29.93 28.47
N VAL A 258 18.93 -30.75 28.57
CA VAL A 258 17.63 -30.45 29.21
C VAL A 258 17.65 -31.09 30.59
N ALA A 259 17.24 -30.37 31.65
CA ALA A 259 16.71 -30.97 32.87
C ALA A 259 15.78 -30.01 33.63
N ARG A 260 14.57 -30.53 33.93
CA ARG A 260 13.49 -30.00 34.79
C ARG A 260 13.82 -30.30 36.27
N GLN A 261 13.50 -29.38 37.19
CA GLN A 261 13.06 -29.60 38.60
C GLN A 261 12.77 -28.22 39.22
N VAL A 262 11.51 -27.80 39.44
CA VAL A 262 10.65 -27.98 40.63
C VAL A 262 11.32 -27.57 41.95
N GLY A 263 10.82 -26.48 42.57
CA GLY A 263 11.12 -26.06 43.95
C GLY A 263 9.94 -25.26 44.52
N LEU A 264 9.33 -25.79 45.59
CA LEU A 264 8.13 -25.35 46.29
C LEU A 264 8.39 -24.23 47.32
N TYR A 265 7.36 -23.42 47.55
CA TYR A 265 7.20 -22.43 48.62
C TYR A 265 7.14 -23.09 50.02
N LEU A 266 7.88 -22.54 50.99
CA LEU A 266 7.69 -22.72 52.45
C LEU A 266 7.85 -21.33 53.11
N SER A 267 6.76 -20.65 53.49
CA SER A 267 6.19 -20.57 54.86
C SER A 267 7.19 -20.14 55.93
N GLY A 268 7.24 -18.83 56.22
CA GLY A 268 7.94 -18.25 57.36
C GLY A 268 7.11 -18.35 58.64
N ALA A 269 7.73 -18.88 59.69
CA ALA A 269 7.15 -19.22 60.97
C ALA A 269 6.99 -18.02 61.92
N LEU A 270 5.90 -18.03 62.68
CA LEU A 270 5.71 -17.33 63.96
C LEU A 270 6.32 -18.19 65.08
N ALA A 271 7.04 -17.60 66.03
CA ALA A 271 7.32 -18.24 67.31
C ALA A 271 7.54 -17.21 68.44
N ALA A 272 6.77 -17.43 69.51
CA ALA A 272 6.86 -16.94 70.90
C ALA A 272 6.60 -15.45 71.16
#